data_AF-A0A7C7PMJ9-F1
#
_entry.id   AF-A0A7C7PMJ9-F1
#
_cell.length_a   1.000
_cell.length_b   1.000
_cell.length_c   1.000
_cell.angle_alpha   90.00
_cell.angle_beta   90.00
_cell.angle_gamma   90.00
#
_symmetry.space_group_name_H-M   'P 1'
#
loop_
_entity.id
_entity.type
_entity.pdbx_description
1 polymer ?
#
loop_
_entity_poly.entity_id
_entity_poly.type
_entity_poly.pdbx_seq_one_letter_code
_entity_poly.pdbx_strand_id
1 'polypeptide(L)'
;MPKPAPRVQTITAGDVVDALGRGLGDFRAAPLFGLFFGGVYAVGGMIIVLCALALGVGYLSYPLAVGFALIGPFVAVGLYEVSRRRETGEALDWKGVLGVIVAQRKRELGWMAFVSLFILVVWMYQVRILIALFIGLRAPTTMTEFVSVVLGTPEGLTFLAVGHIIGAAMALVLFSLTVVSFPLLLEREI
;
A
#
# COMPACT_ATOMS: atom_id res chain seq x y z
N MET A 1 -7.19 5.72 35.50
CA MET A 1 -7.94 4.50 35.14
C MET A 1 -7.45 4.02 33.77
N PRO A 2 -7.25 2.72 33.53
CA PRO A 2 -6.90 2.24 32.19
C PRO A 2 -8.03 2.60 31.20
N LYS A 3 -7.67 3.06 29.98
CA LYS A 3 -8.66 3.26 28.91
C LYS A 3 -9.40 1.94 28.67
N PRO A 4 -10.74 1.93 28.55
CA PRO A 4 -11.49 0.73 28.22
C PRO A 4 -10.99 0.12 26.91
N ALA A 5 -11.00 -1.21 26.80
CA ALA A 5 -10.63 -1.88 25.57
C ALA A 5 -11.55 -1.40 24.42
N PRO A 6 -11.01 -1.16 23.20
CA PRO A 6 -11.82 -0.76 22.05
C PRO A 6 -12.95 -1.77 21.80
N ARG A 7 -14.17 -1.30 21.59
CA ARG A 7 -15.31 -2.15 21.27
C ARG A 7 -15.24 -2.52 19.78
N VAL A 8 -15.04 -3.80 19.48
CA VAL A 8 -15.04 -4.29 18.10
C VAL A 8 -16.46 -4.16 17.54
N GLN A 9 -16.61 -3.31 16.52
CA GLN A 9 -17.87 -3.14 15.81
C GLN A 9 -18.00 -4.20 14.70
N THR A 10 -19.24 -4.60 14.39
CA THR A 10 -19.50 -5.44 13.21
C THR A 10 -19.50 -4.54 11.97
N ILE A 11 -18.66 -4.89 11.00
CA ILE A 11 -18.56 -4.15 9.72
C ILE A 11 -19.32 -4.95 8.66
N THR A 12 -20.19 -4.27 7.94
CA THR A 12 -20.94 -4.80 6.80
C THR A 12 -20.34 -4.34 5.48
N ALA A 13 -20.72 -4.97 4.37
CA ALA A 13 -20.36 -4.47 3.05
C ALA A 13 -20.90 -3.05 2.78
N GLY A 14 -22.02 -2.67 3.41
CA GLY A 14 -22.60 -1.33 3.31
C GLY A 14 -21.68 -0.25 3.86
N ASP A 15 -21.01 -0.52 4.98
CA ASP A 15 -20.09 0.44 5.61
C ASP A 15 -18.91 0.78 4.69
N VAL A 16 -18.44 -0.19 3.90
CA VAL A 16 -17.37 0.02 2.91
C VAL A 16 -17.85 0.92 1.76
N VAL A 17 -19.05 0.66 1.25
CA VAL A 17 -19.64 1.47 0.16
C VAL A 17 -19.89 2.89 0.64
N ASP A 18 -20.43 3.06 1.84
CA ASP A 18 -20.68 4.36 2.46
C ASP A 18 -19.38 5.12 2.71
N ALA A 19 -18.35 4.46 3.23
CA ALA A 19 -17.03 5.08 3.43
C ALA A 19 -16.42 5.59 2.11
N LEU A 20 -16.53 4.82 1.03
CA LEU A 20 -16.09 5.25 -0.31
C LEU A 20 -16.91 6.45 -0.82
N GLY A 21 -18.23 6.43 -0.63
CA GLY A 21 -19.11 7.54 -1.00
C GLY A 21 -18.76 8.83 -0.26
N ARG A 22 -18.52 8.74 1.05
CA ARG A 22 -18.09 9.87 1.89
C ARG A 22 -16.72 10.38 1.47
N GLY A 23 -15.75 9.49 1.25
CA GLY A 23 -14.43 9.86 0.74
C GLY A 23 -14.47 10.58 -0.62
N LEU A 24 -15.38 10.18 -1.52
CA LEU A 24 -15.59 10.87 -2.79
C LEU A 24 -16.23 12.26 -2.60
N GLY A 25 -17.16 12.41 -1.65
CA GLY A 25 -17.69 13.71 -1.23
C GLY A 25 -16.61 14.61 -0.63
N ASP A 26 -15.69 14.03 0.13
CA ASP A 26 -14.54 14.71 0.71
C ASP A 26 -13.59 15.23 -0.37
N PHE A 27 -13.27 14.39 -1.34
CA PHE A 27 -12.47 14.76 -2.50
C PHE A 27 -13.13 15.88 -3.33
N ARG A 28 -14.43 15.78 -3.61
CA ARG A 28 -15.14 16.77 -4.45
C ARG A 28 -15.18 18.17 -3.86
N ALA A 29 -15.31 18.30 -2.54
CA ALA A 29 -15.34 19.63 -1.91
C ALA A 29 -13.97 20.12 -1.43
N ALA A 30 -12.94 19.26 -1.39
CA ALA A 30 -11.55 19.66 -1.12
C ALA A 30 -10.56 19.09 -2.17
N PRO A 31 -10.76 19.34 -3.48
CA PRO A 31 -10.06 18.63 -4.54
C PRO A 31 -8.56 18.90 -4.56
N LEU A 32 -8.11 20.07 -4.13
CA LEU A 32 -6.68 20.43 -4.13
C LEU A 32 -5.84 19.50 -3.22
N PHE A 33 -6.36 19.13 -2.05
CA PHE A 33 -5.67 18.19 -1.16
C PHE A 33 -5.61 16.79 -1.77
N GLY A 34 -6.73 16.33 -2.33
CA GLY A 34 -6.78 15.04 -3.01
C GLY A 34 -5.85 14.96 -4.22
N LEU A 35 -5.82 16.00 -5.07
CA LEU A 35 -4.92 16.08 -6.22
C LEU A 35 -3.45 16.19 -5.80
N PHE A 36 -3.14 16.89 -4.70
CA PHE A 36 -1.79 16.95 -4.17
C PHE A 36 -1.29 15.57 -3.73
N PHE A 37 -2.03 14.90 -2.84
CA PHE A 37 -1.63 13.59 -2.33
C PHE A 37 -1.64 12.50 -3.42
N GLY A 38 -2.67 12.49 -4.27
CA GLY A 38 -2.72 11.60 -5.43
C GLY A 38 -1.60 11.88 -6.45
N GLY A 39 -1.28 13.16 -6.66
CA GLY A 39 -0.20 13.61 -7.53
C GLY A 39 1.17 13.15 -7.04
N VAL A 40 1.45 13.24 -5.74
CA VAL A 40 2.68 12.67 -5.15
C VAL A 40 2.80 11.18 -5.45
N TYR A 41 1.70 10.43 -5.36
CA TYR A 41 1.68 9.01 -5.69
C TYR A 41 1.89 8.74 -7.17
N ALA A 42 1.17 9.45 -8.03
CA ALA A 42 1.25 9.28 -9.48
C ALA A 42 2.65 9.61 -9.99
N VAL A 43 3.21 10.75 -9.59
CA VAL A 43 4.55 11.19 -9.98
C VAL A 43 5.62 10.28 -9.39
N GLY A 44 5.52 9.94 -8.09
CA GLY A 44 6.48 9.05 -7.43
C GLY A 44 6.52 7.65 -8.08
N GLY A 45 5.35 7.05 -8.31
CA GLY A 45 5.23 5.78 -9.02
C GLY A 45 5.78 5.86 -10.45
N MET A 46 5.50 6.95 -11.17
CA MET A 46 6.03 7.14 -12.52
C MET A 46 7.56 7.25 -12.52
N ILE A 47 8.15 8.00 -11.59
CA ILE A 47 9.60 8.10 -11.43
C ILE A 47 10.20 6.72 -11.18
N ILE A 48 9.61 5.90 -10.30
CA ILE A 48 10.07 4.54 -10.02
C ILE A 48 10.10 3.69 -11.29
N VAL A 49 9.01 3.70 -12.06
CA VAL A 49 8.90 2.93 -13.30
C VAL A 49 9.91 3.42 -14.33
N LEU A 50 10.00 4.73 -14.58
CA LEU A 50 10.92 5.30 -15.56
C LEU A 50 12.38 5.03 -15.18
N CYS A 51 12.74 5.17 -13.90
CA CYS A 51 14.08 4.83 -13.42
C CYS A 51 14.39 3.34 -13.57
N ALA A 52 13.47 2.45 -13.22
CA ALA A 52 13.66 1.01 -13.37
C ALA A 52 13.87 0.61 -14.83
N LEU A 53 13.11 1.21 -15.76
CA LEU A 53 13.27 1.00 -17.19
C LEU A 53 14.62 1.56 -17.70
N ALA A 54 14.98 2.79 -17.29
CA ALA A 54 16.25 3.41 -17.69
C ALA A 54 17.49 2.65 -17.20
N LEU A 55 17.40 1.99 -16.03
CA LEU A 55 18.48 1.18 -15.45
C LEU A 55 18.51 -0.26 -16.00
N GLY A 56 17.64 -0.63 -16.94
CA GLY A 56 17.58 -2.00 -17.48
C GLY A 56 17.04 -3.05 -16.50
N VAL A 57 16.50 -2.62 -15.35
CA VAL A 57 15.91 -3.49 -14.32
C VAL A 57 14.40 -3.36 -14.29
N GLY A 58 13.78 -3.24 -15.47
CA GLY A 58 12.33 -3.03 -15.62
C GLY A 58 11.48 -4.08 -14.91
N TYR A 59 11.99 -5.31 -14.74
CA TYR A 59 11.33 -6.37 -13.97
C TYR A 59 11.16 -6.03 -12.47
N LEU A 60 11.93 -5.08 -11.93
CA LEU A 60 11.78 -4.56 -10.56
C LEU A 60 10.77 -3.42 -10.44
N SER A 61 10.27 -2.85 -11.54
CA SER A 61 9.33 -1.73 -11.51
C SER A 61 8.07 -2.05 -10.68
N TYR A 62 7.48 -3.24 -10.88
CA TYR A 62 6.31 -3.68 -10.14
C TYR A 62 6.61 -3.86 -8.63
N PRO A 63 7.62 -4.63 -8.20
CA PRO A 63 7.99 -4.71 -6.78
C PRO A 63 8.31 -3.35 -6.14
N LEU A 64 9.01 -2.46 -6.83
CA LEU A 64 9.34 -1.14 -6.33
C LEU A 64 8.09 -0.26 -6.19
N ALA A 65 7.15 -0.34 -7.13
CA ALA A 65 5.87 0.36 -7.05
C ALA A 65 5.02 -0.15 -5.87
N VAL A 66 5.00 -1.47 -5.63
CA VAL A 66 4.34 -2.06 -4.45
C VAL A 66 5.01 -1.59 -3.16
N GLY A 67 6.35 -1.55 -3.13
CA GLY A 67 7.09 -1.02 -1.98
C GLY A 67 6.81 0.45 -1.71
N PHE A 68 6.67 1.26 -2.74
CA PHE A 68 6.26 2.66 -2.63
C PHE A 68 4.81 2.82 -2.12
N ALA A 69 3.91 1.91 -2.49
CA ALA A 69 2.56 1.88 -1.97
C ALA A 69 2.51 1.66 -0.44
N LEU A 70 3.55 1.08 0.18
CA LEU A 70 3.64 0.95 1.64
C LEU A 70 3.78 2.29 2.37
N ILE A 71 4.10 3.38 1.66
CA ILE A 71 4.05 4.75 2.20
C ILE A 71 2.58 5.25 2.32
N GLY A 72 1.63 4.54 1.71
CA GLY A 72 0.23 4.96 1.54
C GLY A 72 -0.48 5.30 2.84
N PRO A 73 -0.35 4.48 3.90
CA PRO A 73 -0.92 4.77 5.21
C PRO A 73 -0.51 6.13 5.77
N PHE A 74 0.73 6.56 5.55
CA PHE A 74 1.24 7.85 6.04
C PHE A 74 0.60 9.03 5.31
N VAL A 75 0.42 8.88 4.01
CA VAL A 75 -0.21 9.90 3.18
C VAL A 75 -1.72 9.94 3.43
N ALA A 76 -2.34 8.79 3.69
CA ALA A 76 -3.74 8.69 4.06
C ALA A 76 -4.08 9.47 5.34
N VAL A 77 -3.15 9.59 6.29
CA VAL A 77 -3.33 10.45 7.49
C VAL A 77 -3.65 11.90 7.10
N GLY A 78 -2.98 12.44 6.08
CA GLY A 78 -3.27 13.78 5.59
C GLY A 78 -4.70 13.91 5.05
N LEU A 79 -5.19 12.89 4.34
CA LEU A 79 -6.57 12.83 3.87
C LEU A 79 -7.57 12.65 5.02
N TYR A 80 -7.24 11.86 6.03
CA TYR A 80 -8.06 11.71 7.23
C TYR A 80 -8.20 13.02 8.00
N GLU A 81 -7.13 13.81 8.09
CA GLU A 81 -7.19 15.14 8.71
C GLU A 81 -8.07 16.11 7.89
N VAL A 82 -8.04 16.03 6.56
CA VAL A 82 -8.95 16.80 5.70
C VAL A 82 -10.41 16.41 5.97
N SER A 83 -10.72 15.11 5.99
CA SER A 83 -12.07 14.62 6.31
C SER A 83 -12.49 15.06 7.72
N ARG A 84 -11.63 14.90 8.73
CA ARG A 84 -11.91 15.29 10.12
C ARG A 84 -12.25 16.78 10.23
N ARG A 85 -11.43 17.65 9.65
CA ARG A 85 -11.66 19.11 9.67
C ARG A 85 -12.96 19.49 8.99
N ARG A 86 -13.31 18.82 7.90
CA ARG A 86 -14.59 19.03 7.22
C ARG A 86 -15.78 18.60 8.07
N GLU A 87 -15.68 17.48 8.77
CA GLU A 87 -16.74 16.99 9.67
C GLU A 87 -16.89 17.90 10.90
N THR A 88 -15.81 18.48 11.43
CA THR A 88 -15.84 19.38 12.60
C THR A 88 -16.06 20.85 12.26
N GLY A 89 -16.12 21.22 10.98
CA GLY A 89 -16.24 22.61 10.54
C GLY A 89 -14.98 23.46 10.76
N GLU A 90 -13.84 22.83 10.98
CA GLU A 90 -12.54 23.49 11.11
C GLU A 90 -12.04 24.01 9.76
N ALA A 91 -11.23 25.07 9.79
CA ALA A 91 -10.62 25.61 8.57
C ALA A 91 -9.63 24.60 7.95
N LEU A 92 -9.74 24.41 6.62
CA LEU A 92 -8.79 23.63 5.84
C LEU A 92 -7.55 24.49 5.53
N ASP A 93 -6.46 24.25 6.25
CA ASP A 93 -5.18 24.92 6.00
C ASP A 93 -4.04 23.90 5.82
N TRP A 94 -3.10 24.22 4.93
CA TRP A 94 -2.00 23.31 4.58
C TRP A 94 -1.05 23.01 5.73
N LYS A 95 -0.82 23.98 6.63
CA LYS A 95 0.11 23.80 7.76
C LYS A 95 -0.47 22.80 8.76
N GLY A 96 -1.77 22.85 8.99
CA GLY A 96 -2.51 21.91 9.80
C GLY A 96 -2.47 20.50 9.22
N VAL A 97 -2.85 20.35 7.95
CA VAL A 97 -2.89 19.03 7.29
C VAL A 97 -1.49 18.39 7.20
N LEU A 98 -0.48 19.13 6.73
CA LEU A 98 0.88 18.59 6.60
C LEU A 98 1.58 18.44 7.96
N GLY A 99 1.24 19.31 8.92
CA GLY A 99 1.78 19.26 10.29
C GLY A 99 1.43 17.95 10.99
N VAL A 100 0.21 17.43 10.80
CA VAL A 100 -0.19 16.13 11.34
C VAL A 100 0.65 14.99 10.76
N ILE A 101 0.93 14.99 9.45
CA ILE A 101 1.79 13.97 8.82
C ILE A 101 3.19 13.96 9.43
N VAL A 102 3.76 15.15 9.68
CA VAL A 102 5.09 15.27 10.29
C VAL A 102 5.07 14.87 11.76
N ALA A 103 4.06 15.28 12.52
CA ALA A 103 3.90 14.95 13.92
C ALA A 103 3.72 13.44 14.16
N GLN A 104 3.08 12.77 13.20
CA GLN A 104 2.84 11.32 13.23
C GLN A 104 4.07 10.50 12.79
N ARG A 105 5.17 11.11 12.29
CA ARG A 105 6.39 10.39 11.85
C ARG A 105 7.19 9.72 13.00
N LYS A 106 6.56 9.36 14.11
CA LYS A 106 7.22 8.79 15.29
C LYS A 106 7.75 7.37 15.03
N ARG A 107 8.58 6.91 15.97
CA ARG A 107 9.34 5.65 15.92
C ARG A 107 8.48 4.40 15.70
N GLU A 108 7.25 4.38 16.20
CA GLU A 108 6.34 3.23 16.07
C GLU A 108 5.85 3.04 14.62
N LEU A 109 5.60 4.14 13.89
CA LEU A 109 5.32 4.05 12.46
C LEU A 109 6.56 3.62 11.65
N GLY A 110 7.76 4.03 12.08
CA GLY A 110 9.01 3.55 11.48
C GLY A 110 9.17 2.03 11.59
N TRP A 111 8.80 1.46 12.75
CA TRP A 111 8.80 0.00 12.95
C TRP A 111 7.80 -0.71 12.04
N MET A 112 6.61 -0.15 11.90
CA MET A 112 5.59 -0.65 10.99
C MET A 112 5.99 -0.61 9.51
N ALA A 113 6.63 0.48 9.07
CA ALA A 113 7.22 0.58 7.74
C ALA A 113 8.31 -0.49 7.54
N PHE A 114 9.13 -0.74 8.56
CA PHE A 114 10.14 -1.78 8.54
C PHE A 114 9.53 -3.19 8.42
N VAL A 115 8.49 -3.52 9.20
CA VAL A 115 7.79 -4.82 9.11
C VAL A 115 7.19 -5.00 7.71
N SER A 116 6.56 -3.95 7.16
CA SER A 116 5.97 -4.00 5.82
C SER A 116 7.04 -4.18 4.74
N LEU A 117 8.16 -3.47 4.85
CA LEU A 117 9.32 -3.62 3.96
C LEU A 117 9.93 -5.02 4.07
N PHE A 118 10.03 -5.58 5.26
CA PHE A 118 10.53 -6.93 5.48
C PHE A 118 9.63 -7.96 4.78
N ILE A 119 8.31 -7.84 4.94
CA ILE A 119 7.34 -8.70 4.23
C ILE A 119 7.49 -8.56 2.72
N LEU A 120 7.69 -7.33 2.21
CA LEU A 120 7.95 -7.09 0.79
C LEU A 120 9.22 -7.80 0.31
N VAL A 121 10.31 -7.71 1.06
CA VAL A 121 11.58 -8.37 0.71
C VAL A 121 11.41 -9.88 0.71
N VAL A 122 10.74 -10.45 1.71
CA VAL A 122 10.41 -11.89 1.75
C VAL A 122 9.58 -12.29 0.54
N TRP A 123 8.60 -11.47 0.15
CA TRP A 123 7.77 -11.71 -1.03
C TRP A 123 8.60 -11.68 -2.32
N MET A 124 9.52 -10.71 -2.47
CA MET A 124 10.42 -10.64 -3.62
C MET A 124 11.34 -11.87 -3.71
N TYR A 125 11.87 -12.34 -2.57
CA TYR A 125 12.65 -13.58 -2.53
C TYR A 125 11.81 -14.80 -2.88
N GLN A 126 10.56 -14.87 -2.41
CA GLN A 126 9.64 -15.94 -2.77
C GLN A 126 9.38 -15.99 -4.28
N VAL A 127 9.12 -14.85 -4.93
CA VAL A 127 8.94 -14.80 -6.39
C VAL A 127 10.16 -15.37 -7.11
N ARG A 128 11.38 -15.03 -6.68
CA ARG A 128 12.62 -15.61 -7.25
C ARG A 128 12.71 -17.12 -7.08
N ILE A 129 12.38 -17.63 -5.89
CA ILE A 129 12.38 -19.06 -5.61
C ILE A 129 11.37 -19.78 -6.49
N LEU A 130 10.15 -19.23 -6.61
CA LEU A 130 9.10 -19.80 -7.46
C LEU A 130 9.51 -19.81 -8.94
N ILE A 131 10.12 -18.73 -9.44
CA ILE A 131 10.68 -18.71 -10.81
C ILE A 131 11.71 -19.83 -10.97
N ALA A 132 12.64 -19.98 -10.02
CA ALA A 132 13.67 -21.01 -10.09
C ALA A 132 13.10 -22.44 -10.03
N LEU A 133 12.05 -22.67 -9.24
CA LEU A 133 11.43 -23.99 -9.08
C LEU A 133 10.56 -24.41 -10.27
N PHE A 134 9.77 -23.47 -10.83
CA PHE A 134 8.80 -23.79 -11.87
C PHE A 134 9.30 -23.49 -13.29
N ILE A 135 10.00 -22.37 -13.49
CA ILE A 135 10.46 -21.93 -14.82
C ILE A 135 11.93 -22.34 -15.06
N GLY A 136 12.74 -22.44 -14.00
CA GLY A 136 14.11 -22.92 -14.06
C GLY A 136 15.12 -21.92 -14.63
N LEU A 137 16.28 -22.42 -15.09
CA LEU A 137 17.43 -21.62 -15.56
C LEU A 137 17.19 -20.88 -16.89
N ARG A 138 16.10 -21.19 -17.61
CA ARG A 138 15.65 -20.45 -18.80
C ARG A 138 14.66 -19.33 -18.40
N ALA A 139 14.99 -18.62 -17.31
CA ALA A 139 14.18 -17.52 -16.86
C ALA A 139 14.13 -16.45 -17.97
N PRO A 140 12.93 -15.99 -18.36
CA PRO A 140 12.76 -14.98 -19.38
C PRO A 140 13.61 -13.75 -19.09
N THR A 141 14.33 -13.28 -20.09
CA THR A 141 15.23 -12.11 -19.95
C THR A 141 14.52 -10.80 -20.29
N THR A 142 13.37 -10.92 -20.98
CA THR A 142 12.53 -9.78 -21.37
C THR A 142 11.12 -9.93 -20.80
N MET A 143 10.44 -8.79 -20.63
CA MET A 143 9.04 -8.79 -20.15
C MET A 143 8.10 -9.56 -21.10
N THR A 144 8.30 -9.44 -22.41
CA THR A 144 7.47 -10.12 -23.42
C THR A 144 7.63 -11.63 -23.35
N GLU A 145 8.88 -12.11 -23.25
CA GLU A 145 9.17 -13.53 -23.07
C GLU A 145 8.56 -14.04 -21.75
N PHE A 146 8.64 -13.24 -20.68
CA PHE A 146 8.05 -13.58 -19.39
C PHE A 146 6.55 -13.83 -19.49
N VAL A 147 5.82 -12.90 -20.10
CA VAL A 147 4.37 -13.03 -20.29
C VAL A 147 4.04 -14.27 -21.14
N SER A 148 4.81 -14.51 -22.22
CA SER A 148 4.58 -15.66 -23.09
C SER A 148 4.79 -17.00 -22.39
N VAL A 149 5.82 -17.14 -21.56
CA VAL A 149 6.11 -18.36 -20.79
C VAL A 149 5.05 -18.55 -19.70
N VAL A 150 4.79 -17.50 -18.92
CA VAL A 150 3.90 -17.57 -17.77
C VAL A 150 2.46 -17.91 -18.15
N LEU A 151 1.97 -17.38 -19.27
CA LEU A 151 0.59 -17.64 -19.74
C LEU A 151 0.50 -18.79 -20.75
N GLY A 152 1.60 -19.13 -21.42
CA GLY A 152 1.62 -20.09 -22.51
C GLY A 152 2.05 -21.51 -22.12
N THR A 153 2.65 -21.71 -20.93
CA THR A 153 3.12 -23.04 -20.51
C THR A 153 2.42 -23.55 -19.24
N PRO A 154 2.24 -24.87 -19.09
CA PRO A 154 1.69 -25.46 -17.86
C PRO A 154 2.51 -25.12 -16.61
N GLU A 155 3.84 -25.03 -16.74
CA GLU A 155 4.73 -24.64 -15.65
C GLU A 155 4.51 -23.18 -15.24
N GLY A 156 4.31 -22.29 -16.22
CA GLY A 156 3.97 -20.89 -16.02
C GLY A 156 2.63 -20.70 -15.31
N LEU A 157 1.62 -21.47 -15.70
CA LEU A 157 0.32 -21.46 -15.03
C LEU A 157 0.39 -22.01 -13.60
N THR A 158 1.20 -23.04 -13.37
CA THR A 158 1.43 -23.60 -12.02
C THR A 158 2.17 -22.59 -11.14
N PHE A 159 3.20 -21.93 -11.69
CA PHE A 159 3.89 -20.80 -11.05
C PHE A 159 2.91 -19.70 -10.63
N LEU A 160 1.98 -19.32 -11.52
CA LEU A 160 0.94 -18.34 -11.20
C LEU A 160 0.03 -18.82 -10.07
N ALA A 161 -0.51 -20.04 -10.17
CA ALA A 161 -1.45 -20.56 -9.18
C ALA A 161 -0.83 -20.62 -7.77
N VAL A 162 0.38 -21.20 -7.66
CA VAL A 162 1.11 -21.30 -6.39
C VAL A 162 1.52 -19.91 -5.90
N GLY A 163 2.01 -19.06 -6.79
CA GLY A 163 2.36 -17.67 -6.47
C GLY A 163 1.18 -16.87 -5.93
N HIS A 164 -0.03 -17.06 -6.47
CA HIS A 164 -1.24 -16.40 -5.98
C HIS A 164 -1.63 -16.90 -4.58
N ILE A 165 -1.53 -18.21 -4.31
CA ILE A 165 -1.84 -18.75 -2.98
C ILE A 165 -0.88 -18.20 -1.92
N ILE A 166 0.42 -18.22 -2.20
CA ILE A 166 1.45 -17.69 -1.30
C ILE A 166 1.27 -16.18 -1.13
N GLY A 167 1.05 -15.47 -2.25
CA GLY A 167 0.78 -14.03 -2.26
C GLY A 167 -0.45 -13.66 -1.44
N ALA A 168 -1.55 -14.42 -1.57
CA ALA A 168 -2.77 -14.22 -0.80
C ALA A 168 -2.54 -14.44 0.70
N ALA A 169 -1.79 -15.48 1.08
CA ALA A 169 -1.44 -15.73 2.48
C ALA A 169 -0.60 -14.58 3.07
N MET A 170 0.43 -14.12 2.34
CA MET A 170 1.25 -12.99 2.77
C MET A 170 0.45 -11.68 2.83
N ALA A 171 -0.41 -11.43 1.85
CA ALA A 171 -1.29 -10.26 1.83
C ALA A 171 -2.28 -10.29 3.00
N LEU A 172 -2.82 -11.45 3.36
CA LEU A 172 -3.70 -11.61 4.52
C LEU A 172 -2.97 -11.29 5.83
N VAL A 173 -1.74 -11.77 5.98
CA VAL A 173 -0.89 -11.46 7.15
C VAL A 173 -0.60 -9.96 7.21
N LEU A 174 -0.12 -9.37 6.12
CA LEU A 174 0.18 -7.94 6.04
C LEU A 174 -1.07 -7.11 6.33
N PHE A 175 -2.21 -7.45 5.73
CA PHE A 175 -3.48 -6.79 5.96
C PHE A 175 -3.89 -6.87 7.43
N SER A 176 -3.85 -8.06 8.04
CA SER A 176 -4.24 -8.27 9.44
C SER A 176 -3.36 -7.47 10.41
N LEU A 177 -2.07 -7.32 10.11
CA LEU A 177 -1.17 -6.47 10.88
C LEU A 177 -1.49 -4.99 10.67
N THR A 178 -1.59 -4.55 9.42
CA THR A 178 -1.71 -3.12 9.08
C THR A 178 -3.07 -2.52 9.43
N VAL A 179 -4.17 -3.25 9.22
CA VAL A 179 -5.55 -2.75 9.41
C VAL A 179 -5.86 -2.43 10.87
N VAL A 180 -5.20 -3.10 11.82
CA VAL A 180 -5.37 -2.85 13.25
C VAL A 180 -4.24 -1.98 13.80
N SER A 181 -3.00 -2.25 13.43
CA SER A 181 -1.85 -1.54 14.01
C SER A 181 -1.80 -0.08 13.57
N PHE A 182 -2.06 0.27 12.30
CA PHE A 182 -1.97 1.68 11.89
C PHE A 182 -3.01 2.56 12.58
N PRO A 183 -4.31 2.20 12.64
CA PRO A 183 -5.29 3.00 13.37
C PRO A 183 -5.01 3.08 14.87
N LEU A 184 -4.59 1.99 15.52
CA LEU A 184 -4.26 2.03 16.96
C LEU A 184 -3.05 2.90 17.28
N LEU A 185 -2.04 2.91 16.39
CA LEU A 185 -0.89 3.82 16.53
C LEU A 185 -1.34 5.27 16.38
N LEU A 186 -2.22 5.56 15.42
CA LEU A 186 -2.79 6.89 15.23
C LEU A 186 -3.62 7.34 16.46
N GLU A 187 -4.49 6.47 16.98
CA GLU A 187 -5.40 6.79 18.09
C GLU A 187 -4.72 6.88 19.46
N ARG A 188 -3.58 6.20 19.66
CA ARG A 188 -2.76 6.37 20.87
C ARG A 188 -1.99 7.69 20.89
N GLU A 189 -1.78 8.29 19.73
CA GLU A 189 -1.01 9.52 19.57
C GLU A 189 -1.86 10.80 19.55
N ILE A 190 -3.19 10.67 19.57
CA ILE A 190 -4.18 11.73 19.79
C ILE A 190 -4.61 11.74 21.26
#